data_AF-A0A7J6S110-F1
#
_entry.id   AF-A0A7J6S110-F1
#
_cell.length_a   1.000
_cell.length_b   1.000
_cell.length_c   1.000
_cell.angle_alpha   90.00
_cell.angle_beta   90.00
_cell.angle_gamma   90.00
#
_symmetry.space_group_name_H-M   'P 1'
#
loop_
_entity.id
_entity.type
_entity.pdbx_description
1 polymer ?
#
loop_
_entity_poly.entity_id
_entity_poly.type
_entity_poly.pdbx_seq_one_letter_code
_entity_poly.pdbx_strand_id
1 'polypeptide(L)'
;NKCDDFFYKCYDCNPSPVELKAAKKISFVDKTSLTMFPFAGDFYFYGATAEDIDFGVVMDASHGAWAALGLGPQATSPPFPRFVDQLVDAELIGSPVFAVYLSSGSSSSGELIIGGDDPSKYEGPLGYMDVVDKQLHTNKLEAFAIGSKAQKESEPVVFDTGSSFISIPRRL
;
A
#
# COMPACT_ATOMS: atom_id res chain seq x y z
N ASN A 1 -18.88 21.66 4.70
CA ASN A 1 -18.69 21.00 3.38
C ASN A 1 -18.35 19.54 3.71
N LYS A 2 -18.77 18.51 2.95
CA LYS A 2 -18.50 17.09 3.34
C LYS A 2 -17.01 16.81 3.58
N CYS A 3 -16.13 17.63 3.00
CA CYS A 3 -14.69 17.62 3.23
C CYS A 3 -14.24 17.88 4.67
N ASP A 4 -14.95 18.73 5.41
CA ASP A 4 -14.59 19.11 6.79
C ASP A 4 -14.85 17.98 7.79
N ASP A 5 -15.71 17.03 7.42
CA ASP A 5 -16.12 15.89 8.24
C ASP A 5 -15.16 14.69 8.08
N PHE A 6 -14.25 14.70 7.09
CA PHE A 6 -13.25 13.65 6.92
C PHE A 6 -12.03 13.89 7.80
N PHE A 7 -11.58 12.84 8.50
CA PHE A 7 -10.37 12.88 9.33
C PHE A 7 -9.14 13.38 8.55
N TYR A 8 -9.02 13.03 7.27
CA TYR A 8 -7.90 13.40 6.41
C TYR A 8 -8.12 14.69 5.62
N LYS A 9 -9.30 15.33 5.74
CA LYS A 9 -9.74 16.46 4.91
C LYS A 9 -9.66 16.14 3.40
N CYS A 10 -10.06 17.09 2.55
CA CYS A 10 -9.88 16.98 1.11
C CYS A 10 -8.56 17.63 0.68
N TYR A 11 -7.94 17.10 -0.37
CA TYR A 11 -6.82 17.75 -1.03
C TYR A 11 -7.33 18.91 -1.88
N ASP A 12 -6.85 20.12 -1.60
CA ASP A 12 -7.25 21.32 -2.35
C ASP A 12 -6.49 21.37 -3.68
N CYS A 13 -7.18 21.08 -4.76
CA CYS A 13 -6.64 21.06 -6.11
C CYS A 13 -7.67 21.59 -7.11
N ASN A 14 -7.17 22.12 -8.22
CA ASN A 14 -8.00 22.63 -9.31
C ASN A 14 -7.66 21.88 -10.61
N PRO A 15 -8.14 20.63 -10.79
CA PRO A 15 -7.76 19.81 -11.92
C PRO A 15 -8.33 20.35 -13.23
N SER A 16 -7.51 20.28 -14.27
CA SER A 16 -7.90 20.54 -15.65
C SER A 16 -8.90 19.49 -16.16
N PRO A 17 -9.66 19.81 -17.22
CA PRO A 17 -10.52 18.83 -17.89
C PRO A 17 -9.77 17.62 -18.46
N VAL A 18 -8.46 17.74 -18.69
CA VAL A 18 -7.63 16.64 -19.19
C VAL A 18 -7.33 15.65 -18.08
N GLU A 19 -6.94 16.14 -16.89
CA GLU A 19 -6.71 15.30 -15.71
C GLU A 19 -7.97 14.54 -15.30
N LEU A 20 -9.12 15.24 -15.26
CA LEU A 20 -10.41 14.61 -14.95
C LEU A 20 -10.78 13.49 -15.95
N LYS A 21 -10.44 13.64 -17.24
CA LYS A 21 -10.67 12.61 -18.26
C LYS A 21 -9.71 11.43 -18.14
N ALA A 22 -8.54 11.63 -17.52
CA ALA A 22 -7.58 10.58 -17.24
C ALA A 22 -7.91 9.78 -15.97
N ALA A 23 -9.03 10.07 -15.31
CA ALA A 23 -9.47 9.35 -14.12
C ALA A 23 -9.63 7.84 -14.37
N LYS A 24 -9.20 7.05 -13.38
CA LYS A 24 -9.23 5.59 -13.42
C LYS A 24 -9.93 5.04 -12.20
N LYS A 25 -10.72 3.99 -12.44
CA LYS A 25 -11.28 3.17 -11.37
C LYS A 25 -10.26 2.12 -10.95
N ILE A 26 -9.96 2.09 -9.66
CA ILE A 26 -9.14 1.06 -9.01
C ILE A 26 -10.08 0.20 -8.17
N SER A 27 -9.94 -1.12 -8.31
CA SER A 27 -10.73 -2.10 -7.57
C SER A 27 -9.82 -2.93 -6.68
N PHE A 28 -10.24 -3.17 -5.44
CA PHE A 28 -9.51 -3.95 -4.46
C PHE A 28 -10.11 -5.36 -4.31
N VAL A 29 -9.36 -6.25 -3.66
CA VAL A 29 -9.73 -7.67 -3.48
C VAL A 29 -11.02 -7.83 -2.67
N ASP A 30 -11.29 -6.91 -1.73
CA ASP A 30 -12.49 -6.88 -0.89
C ASP A 30 -13.75 -6.34 -1.60
N LYS A 31 -13.67 -6.09 -2.92
CA LYS A 31 -14.71 -5.50 -3.78
C LYS A 31 -14.98 -4.01 -3.52
N THR A 32 -14.20 -3.35 -2.68
CA THR A 32 -14.19 -1.89 -2.65
C THR A 32 -13.52 -1.34 -3.91
N SER A 33 -13.85 -0.10 -4.25
CA SER A 33 -13.26 0.56 -5.41
C SER A 33 -13.24 2.06 -5.21
N LEU A 34 -12.25 2.73 -5.79
CA LEU A 34 -12.17 4.17 -5.86
C LEU A 34 -11.96 4.61 -7.32
N THR A 35 -12.33 5.84 -7.63
CA THR A 35 -12.01 6.50 -8.88
C THR A 35 -11.11 7.69 -8.56
N MET A 36 -9.93 7.75 -9.18
CA MET A 36 -8.96 8.81 -8.96
C MET A 36 -8.43 9.36 -10.28
N PHE A 37 -8.14 10.66 -10.34
CA PHE A 37 -7.39 11.27 -11.44
C PHE A 37 -5.92 11.46 -11.06
N PRO A 38 -5.00 11.37 -12.03
CA PRO A 38 -3.58 11.62 -11.78
C PRO A 38 -3.34 13.09 -11.45
N PHE A 39 -2.45 13.33 -10.50
CA PHE A 39 -1.97 14.65 -10.09
C PHE A 39 -0.51 14.53 -9.63
N ALA A 40 0.18 15.65 -9.48
CA ALA A 40 1.55 15.68 -8.99
C ALA A 40 1.70 16.74 -7.90
N GLY A 41 2.65 16.52 -6.98
CA GLY A 41 2.98 17.51 -5.96
C GLY A 41 4.07 17.03 -5.03
N ASP A 42 4.44 17.91 -4.11
CA ASP A 42 5.55 17.64 -3.19
C ASP A 42 5.14 16.70 -2.06
N PHE A 43 6.03 15.76 -1.75
CA PHE A 43 5.92 14.87 -0.60
C PHE A 43 7.00 15.19 0.43
N TYR A 44 6.59 15.60 1.62
CA TYR A 44 7.49 16.01 2.70
C TYR A 44 7.67 14.88 3.71
N PHE A 45 8.91 14.46 3.97
CA PHE A 45 9.20 13.40 4.93
C PHE A 45 10.53 13.64 5.65
N TYR A 46 10.52 13.61 6.99
CA TYR A 46 11.72 13.62 7.84
C TYR A 46 12.84 14.62 7.45
N GLY A 47 12.46 15.84 7.04
CA GLY A 47 13.42 16.89 6.68
C GLY A 47 13.90 16.86 5.22
N ALA A 48 13.38 15.95 4.41
CA ALA A 48 13.51 15.94 2.95
C ALA A 48 12.18 16.27 2.28
N THR A 49 12.28 16.71 1.02
CA THR A 49 11.16 16.92 0.11
C THR A 49 11.42 16.11 -1.15
N ALA A 50 10.46 15.28 -1.52
CA ALA A 50 10.38 14.71 -2.86
C ALA A 50 9.45 15.60 -3.69
N GLU A 51 10.02 16.33 -4.65
CA GLU A 51 9.26 17.20 -5.55
C GLU A 51 8.62 16.38 -6.68
N ASP A 52 7.53 16.90 -7.24
CA ASP A 52 6.87 16.34 -8.43
C ASP A 52 6.50 14.84 -8.33
N ILE A 53 6.08 14.39 -7.14
CA ILE A 53 5.61 13.01 -6.94
C ILE A 53 4.21 12.87 -7.54
N ASP A 54 4.06 11.94 -8.47
CA ASP A 54 2.79 11.52 -9.04
C ASP A 54 1.96 10.75 -8.00
N PHE A 55 0.70 11.15 -7.85
CA PHE A 55 -0.30 10.47 -7.03
C PHE A 55 -1.70 10.58 -7.66
N GLY A 56 -2.67 9.92 -7.03
CA GLY A 56 -4.07 9.99 -7.45
C GLY A 56 -4.92 10.77 -6.46
N VAL A 57 -5.71 11.73 -6.96
CA VAL A 57 -6.72 12.42 -6.15
C VAL A 57 -8.06 11.71 -6.32
N VAL A 58 -8.67 11.29 -5.21
CA VAL A 58 -9.92 10.52 -5.21
C VAL A 58 -11.11 11.43 -5.53
N MET A 59 -11.89 11.04 -6.54
CA MET A 59 -13.14 11.70 -6.94
C MET A 59 -14.39 11.01 -6.39
N ASP A 60 -14.34 9.68 -6.34
CA ASP A 60 -15.46 8.84 -5.98
C ASP A 60 -14.96 7.53 -5.35
N ALA A 61 -15.76 6.94 -4.47
CA ALA A 61 -15.43 5.68 -3.82
C ALA A 61 -16.69 4.89 -3.45
N SER A 62 -16.63 3.56 -3.59
CA SER A 62 -17.78 2.69 -3.30
C SER A 62 -18.10 2.60 -1.81
N HIS A 63 -17.10 2.83 -0.97
CA HIS A 63 -17.17 3.05 0.47
C HIS A 63 -16.29 4.27 0.75
N GLY A 64 -16.64 5.12 1.72
CA GLY A 64 -16.02 6.45 1.90
C GLY A 64 -14.50 6.48 1.72
N ALA A 65 -13.99 7.56 1.14
CA ALA A 65 -12.57 7.67 0.82
C ALA A 65 -11.73 8.08 2.05
N TRP A 66 -10.55 7.47 2.19
CA TRP A 66 -9.48 7.91 3.08
C TRP A 66 -8.21 8.16 2.28
N ALA A 67 -7.31 8.98 2.83
CA ALA A 67 -5.96 9.09 2.29
C ALA A 67 -5.23 7.75 2.52
N ALA A 68 -4.64 7.18 1.46
CA ALA A 68 -3.91 5.94 1.53
C ALA A 68 -2.58 6.08 0.78
N LEU A 69 -1.52 5.49 1.34
CA LEU A 69 -0.24 5.33 0.67
C LEU A 69 -0.10 3.88 0.21
N GLY A 70 -0.37 3.63 -1.07
CA GLY A 70 -0.19 2.31 -1.66
C GLY A 70 1.29 2.01 -1.91
N LEU A 71 1.84 1.03 -1.19
CA LEU A 71 3.25 0.61 -1.34
C LEU A 71 3.42 -0.63 -2.24
N GLY A 72 2.32 -1.30 -2.57
CA GLY A 72 2.30 -2.47 -3.44
C GLY A 72 2.31 -2.12 -4.94
N PRO A 73 2.64 -3.09 -5.81
CA PRO A 73 2.45 -2.98 -7.24
C PRO A 73 0.97 -2.77 -7.59
N GLN A 74 0.73 -2.11 -8.72
CA GLN A 74 -0.60 -1.74 -9.18
C GLN A 74 -0.95 -2.52 -10.46
N ALA A 75 -2.13 -3.13 -10.47
CA ALA A 75 -2.69 -3.80 -11.65
C ALA A 75 -3.53 -2.84 -12.52
N THR A 76 -3.06 -1.61 -12.71
CA THR A 76 -3.72 -0.61 -13.58
C THR A 76 -2.96 -0.45 -14.90
N SER A 77 -3.65 0.02 -15.95
CA SER A 77 -3.03 0.23 -17.28
C SER A 77 -3.29 1.66 -17.79
N PRO A 78 -2.24 2.46 -18.05
CA PRO A 78 -0.90 2.31 -17.47
C PRO A 78 -0.93 2.31 -15.93
N PRO A 79 0.07 1.71 -15.28
CA PRO A 79 0.17 1.69 -13.83
C PRO A 79 0.36 3.11 -13.28
N PHE A 80 -0.20 3.40 -12.10
CA PHE A 80 0.27 4.54 -11.31
C PHE A 80 1.71 4.28 -10.86
N PRO A 81 2.60 5.28 -10.91
CA PRO A 81 3.97 5.13 -10.43
C PRO A 81 4.00 4.73 -8.95
N ARG A 82 4.80 3.72 -8.59
CA ARG A 82 4.91 3.32 -7.18
C ARG A 82 5.67 4.38 -6.41
N PHE A 83 5.20 4.74 -5.22
CA PHE A 83 5.85 5.75 -4.40
C PHE A 83 7.35 5.48 -4.18
N VAL A 84 7.71 4.23 -3.88
CA VAL A 84 9.12 3.85 -3.67
C VAL A 84 9.97 3.95 -4.93
N ASP A 85 9.40 3.77 -6.13
CA ASP A 85 10.15 3.93 -7.38
C ASP A 85 10.42 5.41 -7.65
N GLN A 86 9.43 6.26 -7.42
CA GLN A 86 9.57 7.70 -7.59
C GLN A 86 10.63 8.30 -6.66
N LEU A 87 10.75 7.76 -5.44
CA LEU A 87 11.81 8.18 -4.51
C LEU A 87 13.21 7.73 -4.94
N VAL A 88 13.32 6.60 -5.65
CA VAL A 88 14.59 6.17 -6.26
C VAL A 88 14.94 7.11 -7.42
N ASP A 89 13.96 7.42 -8.28
CA ASP A 89 14.14 8.31 -9.43
C ASP A 89 14.51 9.74 -8.99
N ALA A 90 14.02 10.18 -7.84
CA ALA A 90 14.39 11.45 -7.19
C ALA A 90 15.72 11.40 -6.42
N GLU A 91 16.45 10.29 -6.46
CA GLU A 91 17.73 10.06 -5.75
C GLU A 91 17.64 10.21 -4.21
N LEU A 92 16.45 10.04 -3.64
CA LEU A 92 16.22 10.17 -2.19
C LEU A 92 16.45 8.86 -1.43
N ILE A 93 16.33 7.73 -2.11
CA ILE A 93 16.64 6.39 -1.58
C ILE A 93 17.44 5.58 -2.60
N GLY A 94 18.30 4.68 -2.13
CA GLY A 94 19.16 3.86 -3.01
C GLY A 94 18.53 2.60 -3.57
N SER A 95 17.33 2.20 -3.11
CA SER A 95 16.69 0.95 -3.49
C SER A 95 15.16 1.01 -3.34
N PRO A 96 14.36 0.42 -4.25
CA PRO A 96 12.90 0.45 -4.22
C PRO A 96 12.34 -0.61 -3.25
N VAL A 97 12.84 -0.61 -2.02
CA VAL A 97 12.45 -1.53 -0.95
C VAL A 97 11.88 -0.76 0.23
N PHE A 98 10.98 -1.39 0.97
CA PHE A 98 10.43 -0.85 2.20
C PHE A 98 10.22 -1.98 3.21
N ALA A 99 10.25 -1.63 4.49
CA ALA A 99 9.93 -2.53 5.58
C ALA A 99 8.86 -1.90 6.47
N VAL A 100 7.98 -2.74 7.02
CA VAL A 100 6.91 -2.31 7.93
C VAL A 100 7.10 -3.05 9.24
N TYR A 101 7.28 -2.30 10.32
CA TYR A 101 7.31 -2.82 11.67
C TYR A 101 6.04 -2.40 12.41
N LEU A 102 5.16 -3.35 12.70
CA LEU A 102 3.97 -3.11 13.51
C LEU A 102 4.25 -3.52 14.95
N SER A 103 4.21 -2.55 15.88
CA SER A 103 4.50 -2.81 17.29
C SER A 103 3.43 -3.68 17.97
N SER A 104 3.85 -4.44 18.98
CA SER A 104 2.92 -5.07 19.93
C SER A 104 2.21 -4.01 20.78
N GLY A 105 0.99 -4.30 21.22
CA GLY A 105 0.05 -3.34 21.82
C GLY A 105 0.48 -2.62 23.11
N SER A 106 1.69 -2.85 23.62
CA SER A 106 2.28 -2.10 24.73
C SER A 106 3.08 -0.87 24.28
N SER A 107 3.50 -0.81 23.01
CA SER A 107 4.20 0.32 22.42
C SER A 107 3.35 0.95 21.32
N SER A 108 3.19 2.27 21.36
CA SER A 108 2.33 3.03 20.45
C SER A 108 2.98 3.38 19.11
N SER A 109 4.19 2.91 18.82
CA SER A 109 4.94 3.28 17.61
C SER A 109 5.26 2.07 16.74
N GLY A 110 4.51 1.93 15.65
CA GLY A 110 5.00 1.20 14.46
C GLY A 110 5.88 2.11 13.61
N GLU A 111 6.58 1.52 12.64
CA GLU A 111 7.46 2.24 11.72
C GLU A 111 7.29 1.74 10.29
N LEU A 112 7.30 2.69 9.35
CA LEU A 112 7.50 2.44 7.93
C LEU A 112 8.91 2.91 7.58
N ILE A 113 9.73 1.98 7.10
CA ILE A 113 11.11 2.22 6.68
C ILE A 113 11.12 2.16 5.14
N ILE A 114 11.69 3.18 4.51
CA ILE A 114 11.74 3.30 3.05
C ILE A 114 13.21 3.32 2.63
N GLY A 115 13.55 2.57 1.58
CA GLY A 115 14.91 2.42 1.09
C GLY A 115 15.72 1.29 1.72
N GLY A 116 15.15 0.56 2.69
CA GLY A 116 15.81 -0.55 3.36
C GLY A 116 14.97 -1.18 4.46
N ASP A 117 15.67 -1.79 5.41
CA ASP A 117 15.17 -2.34 6.66
C ASP A 117 15.97 -1.78 7.86
N ASP A 118 15.53 -2.11 9.07
CA ASP A 118 16.24 -1.76 10.30
C ASP A 118 16.54 -3.04 11.10
N PRO A 119 17.80 -3.52 11.12
CA PRO A 119 18.21 -4.70 11.86
C PRO A 119 17.97 -4.64 13.37
N SER A 120 17.72 -3.46 13.95
CA SER A 120 17.34 -3.34 15.36
C SER A 120 15.90 -3.81 15.65
N LYS A 121 15.09 -4.05 14.60
CA LYS A 121 13.67 -4.42 14.71
C LYS A 121 13.41 -5.92 14.62
N TYR A 122 14.43 -6.74 14.37
CA TYR A 122 14.28 -8.18 14.25
C TYR A 122 15.49 -8.93 14.82
N GLU A 123 15.27 -10.19 15.19
CA GLU A 123 16.32 -11.08 15.69
C GLU A 123 16.67 -12.13 14.63
N GLY A 124 17.96 -12.31 14.37
CA GLY A 124 18.45 -13.27 13.38
C GLY A 124 18.28 -12.79 11.93
N PRO A 125 18.52 -13.68 10.94
CA PRO A 125 18.40 -13.32 9.53
C PRO A 125 16.94 -13.30 9.06
N LEU A 126 16.64 -12.44 8.08
CA LEU A 126 15.34 -12.43 7.40
C LEU A 126 15.14 -13.72 6.61
N GLY A 127 13.96 -14.34 6.79
CA GLY A 127 13.45 -15.39 5.92
C GLY A 127 12.75 -14.78 4.70
N TYR A 128 13.01 -15.34 3.52
CA TYR A 128 12.40 -14.88 2.27
C TYR A 128 11.37 -15.89 1.77
N MET A 129 10.24 -15.38 1.26
CA MET A 129 9.18 -16.17 0.66
C MET A 129 9.09 -15.86 -0.84
N ASP A 130 8.88 -16.88 -1.65
CA ASP A 130 8.72 -16.70 -3.09
C ASP A 130 7.48 -15.88 -3.41
N VAL A 131 7.66 -14.89 -4.30
CA VAL A 131 6.56 -14.14 -4.92
C VAL A 131 5.95 -15.01 -6.01
N VAL A 132 4.65 -15.27 -5.92
CA VAL A 132 3.88 -16.08 -6.88
C VAL A 132 3.35 -15.20 -8.01
N ASP A 133 2.76 -14.04 -7.67
CA ASP A 133 2.28 -13.05 -8.63
C ASP A 133 2.84 -11.67 -8.29
N LYS A 134 3.61 -11.09 -9.24
CA LYS A 134 4.24 -9.77 -9.06
C LYS A 134 3.27 -8.61 -9.20
N GLN A 135 2.15 -8.76 -9.90
CA GLN A 135 1.15 -7.70 -10.07
C GLN A 135 0.22 -7.62 -8.86
N LEU A 136 -0.11 -8.78 -8.29
CA LEU A 136 -0.96 -8.88 -7.08
C LEU A 136 -0.14 -8.92 -5.78
N HIS A 137 1.19 -8.97 -5.87
CA HIS A 137 2.12 -9.11 -4.76
C HIS A 137 1.77 -10.25 -3.80
N THR A 138 1.51 -11.43 -4.37
CA THR A 138 1.14 -12.60 -3.57
C THR A 138 2.35 -13.50 -3.32
N ASN A 139 2.34 -14.19 -2.19
CA ASN A 139 3.43 -15.06 -1.75
C ASN A 139 2.93 -16.47 -1.49
N LYS A 140 3.85 -17.44 -1.57
CA LYS A 140 3.53 -18.85 -1.29
C LYS A 140 3.43 -19.10 0.23
N LEU A 141 2.24 -19.49 0.71
CA LEU A 141 2.04 -20.02 2.07
C LEU A 141 1.87 -21.54 2.00
N GLU A 142 2.68 -22.31 2.74
CA GLU A 142 2.63 -23.77 2.65
C GLU A 142 1.49 -24.40 3.46
N ALA A 143 1.23 -23.87 4.64
CA ALA A 143 0.21 -24.37 5.55
C ALA A 143 -0.13 -23.34 6.63
N PHE A 144 -1.31 -23.48 7.24
CA PHE A 144 -1.63 -22.88 8.52
C PHE A 144 -2.00 -23.97 9.53
N ALA A 145 -1.77 -23.71 10.81
CA ALA A 145 -2.13 -24.65 11.87
C ALA A 145 -2.78 -23.94 13.06
N ILE A 146 -3.81 -24.56 13.62
CA ILE A 146 -4.47 -24.13 14.87
C ILE A 146 -4.46 -25.32 15.83
N GLY A 147 -3.60 -25.24 16.84
CA GLY A 147 -3.35 -26.37 17.75
C GLY A 147 -2.84 -27.59 16.98
N SER A 148 -3.51 -28.73 17.09
CA SER A 148 -3.16 -29.97 16.38
C SER A 148 -3.70 -30.06 14.95
N LYS A 149 -4.50 -29.10 14.50
CA LYS A 149 -5.09 -29.11 13.15
C LYS A 149 -4.23 -28.28 12.21
N ALA A 150 -3.56 -28.94 11.27
CA ALA A 150 -2.84 -28.31 10.18
C ALA A 150 -3.63 -28.47 8.87
N GLN A 151 -3.67 -27.41 8.06
CA GLN A 151 -4.19 -27.44 6.70
C GLN A 151 -3.10 -26.95 5.76
N LYS A 152 -2.81 -27.76 4.74
CA LYS A 152 -1.95 -27.33 3.62
C LYS A 152 -2.68 -26.30 2.79
N GLU A 153 -2.01 -25.20 2.48
CA GLU A 153 -2.50 -24.20 1.54
C GLU A 153 -1.71 -24.28 0.25
N SER A 154 -2.46 -24.32 -0.86
CA SER A 154 -1.91 -24.34 -2.21
C SER A 154 -2.02 -22.98 -2.89
N GLU A 155 -2.90 -22.12 -2.37
CA GLU A 155 -3.20 -20.82 -2.95
C GLU A 155 -2.28 -19.74 -2.38
N PRO A 156 -1.89 -18.75 -3.20
CA PRO A 156 -1.01 -17.68 -2.75
C PRO A 156 -1.76 -16.71 -1.84
N VAL A 157 -1.04 -16.06 -0.92
CA VAL A 157 -1.60 -15.15 0.08
C VAL A 157 -1.09 -13.72 -0.11
N VAL A 158 -1.83 -12.74 0.40
CA VAL A 158 -1.42 -11.33 0.46
C VAL A 158 -1.07 -10.99 1.90
N PHE A 159 0.06 -10.30 2.10
CA PHE A 159 0.39 -9.66 3.37
C PHE A 159 -0.16 -8.23 3.37
N ASP A 160 -1.37 -8.09 3.92
CA ASP A 160 -2.15 -6.85 3.85
C ASP A 160 -2.01 -5.99 5.11
N THR A 161 -1.16 -4.96 5.04
CA THR A 161 -0.99 -3.99 6.15
C THR A 161 -2.20 -3.08 6.36
N GLY A 162 -3.16 -3.07 5.44
CA GLY A 162 -4.43 -2.34 5.57
C GLY A 162 -5.50 -3.08 6.36
N SER A 163 -5.27 -4.35 6.71
CA SER A 163 -6.21 -5.17 7.49
C SER A 163 -5.72 -5.41 8.92
N SER A 164 -6.66 -5.41 9.87
CA SER A 164 -6.39 -5.78 11.27
C SER A 164 -6.62 -7.26 11.59
N PHE A 165 -7.08 -8.06 10.62
CA PHE A 165 -7.44 -9.46 10.82
C PHE A 165 -6.84 -10.37 9.75
N ILE A 166 -6.61 -11.62 10.13
CA ILE A 166 -6.24 -12.71 9.22
C ILE A 166 -7.54 -13.30 8.68
N SER A 167 -7.69 -13.35 7.35
CA SER A 167 -8.82 -13.99 6.69
C SER A 167 -8.35 -15.15 5.83
N ILE A 168 -9.01 -16.29 5.96
CA ILE A 168 -8.76 -17.50 5.17
C ILE A 168 -10.12 -17.98 4.65
N PRO A 169 -10.26 -18.27 3.35
CA PRO A 169 -11.51 -18.80 2.79
C PRO A 169 -11.93 -20.11 3.48
N ARG A 170 -13.21 -20.25 3.80
CA ARG A 170 -13.77 -21.53 4.22
C ARG A 170 -13.90 -22.44 2.99
N ARG A 171 -13.39 -23.68 3.06
CA ARG A 171 -13.81 -24.74 2.13
C ARG A 171 -15.32 -25.01 2.36
N LEU A 172 -16.12 -24.81 1.31
CA LEU A 172 -17.54 -25.14 1.30
C LEU A 172 -17.74 -26.65 1.43
#